data_AF-A0A956FHB4-F1
#
_entry.id   AF-A0A956FHB4-F1
#
_cell.length_a   1.000
_cell.length_b   1.000
_cell.length_c   1.000
_cell.angle_alpha   90.00
_cell.angle_beta   90.00
_cell.angle_gamma   90.00
#
_symmetry.space_group_name_H-M   'P 1'
#
loop_
_entity.id
_entity.type
_entity.pdbx_description
1 polymer ?
#
loop_
_entity_poly.entity_id
_entity_poly.type
_entity_poly.pdbx_seq_one_letter_code
_entity_poly.pdbx_strand_id
1 'polypeptide(L)'
;MGPSLVRSVIVVLALVLACTPAAPPQPESPAAPAAPVEAEAPAPDPVEPMDQPPADELTGIFDIDRIAGGKQFQGSWLHRPDGESLVLSYRPMEEYLAFVEKRVVVRGQHYSPQGQAIGGPHFRVESMRLAEGETATATIPRSLPVPPRCLDHATLRERLDRWAQVVGTLVVARDLEVGGDWQDVVLRLDDGTELLVTETRWVVDRDYRPRFGTRVTMTGKLLLDEDRLRLGGATALCEGEVDGCGMTVQAVRR
;
A
#
# COMPACT_ATOMS: atom_id res chain seq x y z
N MET A 1 -45.33 -24.82 -31.27
CA MET A 1 -45.03 -26.13 -30.66
C MET A 1 -43.95 -26.80 -31.50
N GLY A 2 -42.70 -26.76 -31.06
CA GLY A 2 -41.57 -27.39 -31.75
C GLY A 2 -40.61 -27.95 -30.71
N PRO A 3 -40.18 -29.22 -30.80
CA PRO A 3 -39.37 -29.84 -29.76
C PRO A 3 -37.92 -29.37 -29.89
N SER A 4 -37.40 -28.72 -28.83
CA SER A 4 -36.00 -28.34 -28.74
C SER A 4 -35.19 -29.51 -28.19
N LEU A 5 -34.26 -30.00 -29.01
CA LEU A 5 -33.33 -31.08 -28.71
C LEU A 5 -32.42 -30.73 -27.53
N VAL A 6 -32.47 -31.57 -26.49
CA VAL A 6 -31.52 -31.58 -25.37
C VAL A 6 -30.22 -32.25 -25.86
N ARG A 7 -29.15 -31.48 -26.00
CA ARG A 7 -27.80 -32.01 -26.24
C ARG A 7 -27.12 -32.25 -24.90
N SER A 8 -27.05 -33.51 -24.52
CA SER A 8 -26.22 -34.01 -23.42
C SER A 8 -24.74 -33.77 -23.74
N VAL A 9 -24.06 -32.96 -22.92
CA VAL A 9 -22.60 -32.84 -22.93
C VAL A 9 -22.04 -33.88 -21.96
N ILE A 10 -21.41 -34.90 -22.51
CA ILE A 10 -20.64 -35.89 -21.75
C ILE A 10 -19.27 -35.26 -21.45
N VAL A 11 -19.04 -34.89 -20.20
CA VAL A 11 -17.72 -34.46 -19.71
C VAL A 11 -16.91 -35.72 -19.38
N VAL A 12 -15.93 -36.02 -20.23
CA VAL A 12 -14.94 -37.08 -19.97
C VAL A 12 -13.91 -36.52 -18.99
N LEU A 13 -14.05 -36.93 -17.72
CA LEU A 13 -13.10 -36.63 -16.66
C LEU A 13 -11.89 -37.55 -16.81
N ALA A 14 -10.85 -37.08 -17.50
CA ALA A 14 -9.57 -37.78 -17.56
C ALA A 14 -8.82 -37.56 -16.23
N LEU A 15 -8.91 -38.55 -15.34
CA LEU A 15 -8.07 -38.66 -14.15
C LEU A 15 -6.62 -38.93 -14.60
N VAL A 16 -5.80 -37.88 -14.67
CA VAL A 16 -4.34 -38.04 -14.76
C VAL A 16 -3.82 -38.29 -13.35
N LEU A 17 -3.73 -39.57 -12.98
CA LEU A 17 -2.93 -40.03 -11.85
C LEU A 17 -1.46 -39.74 -12.18
N ALA A 18 -1.00 -38.55 -11.79
CA ALA A 18 0.41 -38.24 -11.79
C ALA A 18 1.07 -39.08 -10.70
N CYS A 19 1.73 -40.17 -11.10
CA CYS A 19 2.67 -40.89 -10.25
C CYS A 19 3.78 -39.92 -9.85
N THR A 20 3.73 -39.41 -8.62
CA THR A 20 4.84 -38.69 -8.02
C THR A 20 5.98 -39.69 -7.84
N PRO A 21 7.12 -39.53 -8.54
CA PRO A 21 8.26 -40.42 -8.32
C PRO A 21 8.69 -40.26 -6.86
N ALA A 22 8.84 -41.39 -6.17
CA ALA A 22 9.34 -41.43 -4.81
C ALA A 22 10.68 -40.67 -4.77
N ALA A 23 10.74 -39.63 -3.94
CA ALA A 23 11.95 -38.84 -3.76
C ALA A 23 13.09 -39.78 -3.36
N PRO A 24 14.26 -39.71 -4.03
CA PRO A 24 15.40 -40.53 -3.65
C PRO A 24 15.75 -40.26 -2.18
N PRO A 25 16.16 -41.28 -1.41
CA PRO A 25 16.57 -41.11 -0.02
C PRO A 25 17.66 -40.05 0.03
N GLN A 26 17.43 -38.99 0.80
CA GLN A 26 18.44 -37.96 1.01
C GLN A 26 19.65 -38.62 1.68
N PRO A 27 20.86 -38.45 1.13
CA PRO A 27 22.06 -38.94 1.80
C PRO A 27 22.12 -38.30 3.18
N GLU A 28 22.23 -39.13 4.21
CA GLU A 28 22.39 -38.70 5.59
C GLU A 28 23.55 -37.70 5.64
N SER A 29 23.22 -36.45 5.98
CA SER A 29 24.20 -35.39 6.06
C SER A 29 25.23 -35.79 7.11
N PRO A 30 26.52 -35.88 6.76
CA PRO A 30 27.55 -36.29 7.70
C PRO A 30 27.48 -35.39 8.94
N ALA A 31 27.47 -36.02 10.12
CA ALA A 31 27.40 -35.33 11.39
C ALA A 31 28.41 -34.18 11.40
N ALA A 32 27.90 -32.95 11.49
CA ALA A 32 28.72 -31.76 11.48
C ALA A 32 29.77 -31.89 12.60
N PRO A 33 31.06 -31.64 12.32
CA PRO A 33 32.08 -31.65 13.36
C PRO A 33 31.68 -30.69 14.46
N ALA A 34 31.90 -31.09 15.72
CA ALA A 34 31.61 -30.28 16.88
C ALA A 34 32.23 -28.89 16.69
N ALA A 35 31.40 -27.85 16.76
CA ALA A 35 31.84 -26.48 16.58
C ALA A 35 32.99 -26.19 17.56
N PRO A 36 34.09 -25.57 17.11
CA PRO A 36 35.16 -25.15 18.00
C PRO A 36 34.57 -24.23 19.07
N VAL A 37 34.92 -24.50 20.33
CA VAL A 37 34.55 -23.66 21.47
C VAL A 37 35.18 -22.28 21.24
N GLU A 38 34.37 -21.34 20.76
CA GLU A 38 34.79 -19.98 20.46
C GLU A 38 35.12 -19.30 21.78
N ALA A 39 36.39 -18.96 21.96
CA ALA A 39 36.87 -18.25 23.14
C ALA A 39 36.10 -16.93 23.25
N GLU A 40 35.44 -16.73 24.39
CA GLU A 40 34.63 -15.56 24.70
C GLU A 40 35.48 -14.30 24.50
N ALA A 41 35.17 -13.53 23.44
CA ALA A 41 35.89 -12.31 23.13
C ALA A 41 35.77 -11.35 24.32
N PRO A 42 36.84 -10.61 24.66
CA PRO A 42 36.79 -9.64 25.76
C PRO A 42 35.63 -8.67 25.52
N ALA A 43 34.89 -8.39 26.59
CA ALA A 43 33.77 -7.45 26.55
C ALA A 43 34.26 -6.13 25.92
N PRO A 44 33.56 -5.58 24.92
CA PRO A 44 33.95 -4.33 24.31
C PRO A 44 34.00 -3.25 25.38
N ASP A 45 35.04 -2.40 25.33
CA ASP A 45 35.17 -1.27 26.23
C ASP A 45 33.88 -0.41 26.20
N PRO A 46 33.45 0.17 27.34
CA PRO A 46 32.30 1.05 27.38
C PRO A 46 32.53 2.21 26.41
N VAL A 47 31.81 2.22 25.29
CA VAL A 47 31.85 3.33 24.35
C VAL A 47 31.25 4.53 25.07
N GLU A 48 32.05 5.56 25.31
CA GLU A 48 31.56 6.83 25.85
C GLU A 48 30.39 7.32 24.98
N PRO A 49 29.25 7.71 25.59
CA PRO A 49 28.09 8.17 24.84
C PRO A 49 28.51 9.41 24.04
N MET A 50 28.67 9.25 22.72
CA MET A 50 28.88 10.37 21.82
C MET A 50 27.72 11.35 22.00
N ASP A 51 28.04 12.64 22.18
CA ASP A 51 27.06 13.72 22.20
C ASP A 51 26.20 13.67 20.94
N GLN A 52 25.00 13.12 21.06
CA GLN A 52 24.04 13.10 19.96
C GLN A 52 23.50 14.53 19.78
N PRO A 53 23.39 15.02 18.54
CA PRO A 53 22.77 16.31 18.29
C PRO A 53 21.35 16.32 18.87
N PRO A 54 20.85 17.47 19.34
CA PRO A 54 19.50 17.57 19.84
C PRO A 54 18.50 17.13 18.76
N ALA A 55 17.57 16.25 19.13
CA ALA A 55 16.55 15.77 18.21
C ALA A 55 15.61 16.91 17.79
N ASP A 56 15.33 16.98 16.49
CA ASP A 56 14.37 17.89 15.89
C ASP A 56 12.94 17.52 16.30
N GLU A 57 12.07 18.52 16.45
CA GLU A 57 10.64 18.34 16.66
C GLU A 57 9.87 18.86 15.44
N LEU A 58 9.18 17.96 14.74
CA LEU A 58 8.44 18.24 13.52
C LEU A 58 6.94 17.99 13.72
N THR A 59 6.10 18.82 13.12
CA THR A 59 4.63 18.66 13.15
C THR A 59 4.10 18.43 11.75
N GLY A 60 3.18 17.48 11.60
CA GLY A 60 2.56 17.16 10.32
C GLY A 60 1.43 16.14 10.47
N ILE A 61 0.89 15.69 9.34
CA ILE A 61 -0.08 14.59 9.29
C ILE A 61 0.68 13.30 9.12
N PHE A 62 0.49 12.36 10.05
CA PHE A 62 1.01 11.01 9.90
C PHE A 62 0.08 10.17 9.03
N ASP A 63 0.63 9.46 8.05
CA ASP A 63 -0.13 8.53 7.23
C ASP A 63 0.72 7.32 6.84
N ILE A 64 0.06 6.25 6.38
CA ILE A 64 0.71 5.01 5.96
C ILE A 64 0.12 4.59 4.62
N ASP A 65 0.93 4.13 3.68
CA ASP A 65 0.41 3.61 2.41
C ASP A 65 -0.52 2.41 2.65
N ARG A 66 -1.73 2.43 2.09
CA ARG A 66 -2.70 1.32 2.29
C ARG A 66 -2.43 0.13 1.38
N ILE A 67 -1.70 0.36 0.30
CA ILE A 67 -1.32 -0.63 -0.69
C ILE A 67 0.20 -0.56 -0.84
N ALA A 68 0.85 -1.73 -0.77
CA ALA A 68 2.27 -1.82 -1.04
C ALA A 68 2.55 -1.53 -2.53
N GLY A 69 3.46 -0.61 -2.80
CA GLY A 69 3.93 -0.29 -4.13
C GLY A 69 5.02 -1.26 -4.62
N GLY A 70 5.82 -0.78 -5.59
CA GLY A 70 6.96 -1.50 -6.12
C GLY A 70 7.92 -1.97 -5.01
N LYS A 71 8.52 -3.15 -5.19
CA LYS A 71 9.40 -3.80 -4.18
C LYS A 71 8.73 -3.98 -2.82
N GLN A 72 7.40 -4.09 -2.82
CA GLN A 72 6.57 -4.20 -1.64
C GLN A 72 6.66 -2.98 -0.72
N PHE A 73 7.22 -1.85 -1.12
CA PHE A 73 7.33 -0.70 -0.22
C PHE A 73 5.95 -0.22 0.24
N GLN A 74 5.77 -0.03 1.55
CA GLN A 74 4.52 0.45 2.14
C GLN A 74 4.90 1.44 3.25
N GLY A 75 5.11 2.69 2.85
CA GLY A 75 5.75 3.69 3.68
C GLY A 75 4.86 4.20 4.80
N SER A 76 5.49 4.58 5.91
CA SER A 76 4.91 5.51 6.88
C SER A 76 5.49 6.89 6.63
N TRP A 77 4.63 7.90 6.59
CA TRP A 77 4.95 9.24 6.10
C TRP A 77 4.56 10.31 7.11
N LEU A 78 5.33 11.40 7.16
CA LEU A 78 4.91 12.66 7.78
C LEU A 78 4.73 13.71 6.69
N HIS A 79 3.49 14.12 6.44
CA HIS A 79 3.15 15.20 5.52
C HIS A 79 3.14 16.52 6.26
N ARG A 80 4.08 17.40 5.94
CA ARG A 80 4.24 18.70 6.59
C ARG A 80 3.38 19.78 5.91
N PRO A 81 3.00 20.86 6.63
CA PRO A 81 2.20 21.95 6.06
C PRO A 81 2.88 22.72 4.93
N ASP A 82 4.21 22.67 4.85
CA ASP A 82 5.02 23.28 3.78
C ASP A 82 5.07 22.43 2.50
N GLY A 83 4.35 21.31 2.47
CA GLY A 83 4.31 20.37 1.33
C GLY A 83 5.41 19.31 1.35
N GLU A 84 6.36 19.37 2.29
CA GLU A 84 7.37 18.33 2.43
C GLU A 84 6.75 17.02 2.95
N SER A 85 7.21 15.88 2.43
CA SER A 85 6.81 14.57 2.89
C SER A 85 8.03 13.75 3.31
N LEU A 86 8.09 13.37 4.58
CA LEU A 86 9.21 12.63 5.16
C LEU A 86 8.89 11.14 5.29
N VAL A 87 9.81 10.28 4.87
CA VAL A 87 9.72 8.83 5.10
C VAL A 87 10.16 8.52 6.54
N LEU A 88 9.24 8.00 7.35
CA LEU A 88 9.49 7.61 8.73
C LEU A 88 9.85 6.13 8.87
N SER A 89 9.21 5.27 8.07
CA SER A 89 9.47 3.84 8.00
C SER A 89 9.13 3.30 6.62
N TYR A 90 9.79 2.23 6.22
CA TYR A 90 9.55 1.53 4.94
C TYR A 90 8.41 0.50 5.02
N ARG A 91 7.94 0.22 6.25
CA ARG A 91 6.86 -0.72 6.56
C ARG A 91 5.95 -0.12 7.62
N PRO A 92 4.65 -0.49 7.65
CA PRO A 92 3.79 -0.15 8.77
C PRO A 92 4.32 -0.72 10.09
N MET A 93 4.27 0.10 11.14
CA MET A 93 4.65 -0.26 12.51
C MET A 93 3.38 -0.26 13.38
N GLU A 94 3.18 -1.29 14.20
CA GLU A 94 1.91 -1.51 14.94
C GLU A 94 1.63 -0.36 15.91
N GLU A 95 2.67 0.10 16.60
CA GLU A 95 2.64 1.22 17.52
C GLU A 95 2.23 2.55 16.86
N TYR A 96 2.36 2.67 15.53
CA TYR A 96 1.99 3.88 14.81
C TYR A 96 0.58 3.87 14.23
N LEU A 97 -0.12 2.73 14.26
CA LEU A 97 -1.46 2.61 13.67
C LEU A 97 -2.49 3.54 14.35
N ALA A 98 -2.27 3.93 15.61
CA ALA A 98 -3.13 4.86 16.33
C ALA A 98 -3.04 6.32 15.84
N PHE A 99 -2.01 6.66 15.06
CA PHE A 99 -1.74 8.01 14.56
C PHE A 99 -2.17 8.25 13.12
N VAL A 100 -2.62 7.20 12.41
CA VAL A 100 -2.96 7.25 10.99
C VAL A 100 -4.01 8.34 10.72
N GLU A 101 -3.70 9.21 9.75
CA GLU A 101 -4.48 10.39 9.32
C GLU A 101 -4.67 11.48 10.39
N LYS A 102 -3.86 11.47 11.46
CA LYS A 102 -3.91 12.48 12.53
C LYS A 102 -2.74 13.45 12.46
N ARG A 103 -2.93 14.63 13.04
CA ARG A 103 -1.79 15.53 13.31
C ARG A 103 -0.94 14.96 14.44
N VAL A 104 0.36 14.88 14.22
CA VAL A 104 1.32 14.40 15.20
C VAL A 104 2.46 15.38 15.35
N VAL A 105 3.11 15.28 16.50
CA VAL A 105 4.42 15.84 16.75
C VAL A 105 5.41 14.68 16.82
N VAL A 106 6.40 14.69 15.94
CA VAL A 106 7.43 13.67 15.81
C VAL A 106 8.75 14.26 16.27
N ARG A 107 9.43 13.58 17.19
CA ARG A 107 10.80 13.91 17.61
C ARG A 107 11.77 12.92 17.02
N GLY A 108 12.89 13.39 16.48
CA GLY A 108 13.86 12.52 15.82
C GLY A 108 14.95 13.26 15.09
N GLN A 109 15.55 12.61 14.09
CA GLN A 109 16.68 13.17 13.34
C GLN A 109 16.57 12.83 11.86
N HIS A 110 16.89 13.79 10.98
CA HIS A 110 17.10 13.49 9.57
C HIS A 110 18.27 12.53 9.38
N TYR A 111 18.15 11.62 8.42
CA TYR A 111 19.26 10.74 8.06
C TYR A 111 19.26 10.43 6.57
N SER A 112 20.42 10.05 6.04
CA SER A 112 20.55 9.57 4.66
C SER A 112 20.72 8.06 4.69
N PRO A 113 19.74 7.27 4.21
CA PRO A 113 19.89 5.82 4.15
C PRO A 113 21.06 5.43 3.22
N GLN A 114 21.78 4.37 3.58
CA GLN A 114 22.80 3.77 2.72
C GLN A 114 22.14 2.72 1.80
N GLY A 115 22.54 2.69 0.52
CA GLY A 115 22.03 1.73 -0.46
C GLY A 115 20.79 2.18 -1.22
N GLN A 116 19.97 1.22 -1.65
CA GLN A 116 18.74 1.53 -2.39
C GLN A 116 17.66 2.09 -1.45
N ALA A 117 17.32 3.36 -1.65
CA ALA A 117 16.32 4.06 -0.87
C ALA A 117 15.16 4.55 -1.75
N ILE A 118 14.03 4.84 -1.11
CA ILE A 118 12.95 5.60 -1.74
C ILE A 118 13.40 7.04 -1.95
N GLY A 119 13.03 7.64 -3.09
CA GLY A 119 13.26 9.05 -3.34
C GLY A 119 12.42 9.89 -2.38
N GLY A 120 13.08 10.51 -1.41
CA GLY A 120 12.45 11.38 -0.42
C GLY A 120 13.36 11.58 0.80
N PRO A 121 13.18 12.66 1.56
CA PRO A 121 13.89 12.86 2.82
C PRO A 121 13.44 11.85 3.88
N HIS A 122 14.40 11.28 4.62
CA HIS A 122 14.14 10.32 5.70
C HIS A 122 14.29 10.97 7.07
N PHE A 123 13.46 10.53 8.00
CA PHE A 123 13.47 11.01 9.37
C PHE A 123 13.37 9.82 10.32
N ARG A 124 14.39 9.64 11.16
CA ARG A 124 14.46 8.59 12.17
C ARG A 124 13.65 9.04 13.37
N VAL A 125 12.52 8.38 13.60
CA VAL A 125 11.61 8.67 14.72
C VAL A 125 12.21 8.16 16.03
N GLU A 126 12.36 9.04 17.01
CA GLU A 126 12.63 8.68 18.41
C GLU A 126 11.33 8.58 19.21
N SER A 127 10.39 9.50 18.98
CA SER A 127 9.06 9.46 19.58
C SER A 127 8.02 10.14 18.70
N MET A 128 6.76 9.75 18.88
CA MET A 128 5.61 10.32 18.19
C MET A 128 4.46 10.48 19.19
N ARG A 129 3.81 11.65 19.16
CA ARG A 129 2.63 11.95 19.97
C ARG A 129 1.59 12.69 19.14
N LEU A 130 0.35 12.64 19.59
CA LEU A 130 -0.71 13.46 19.00
C LEU A 130 -0.43 14.96 19.21
N ALA A 131 -0.74 15.75 18.19
CA ALA A 131 -0.74 17.21 18.32
C ALA A 131 -1.92 17.69 19.20
N GLU A 132 -1.87 18.93 19.64
CA GLU A 132 -2.95 19.52 20.44
C GLU A 132 -4.29 19.52 19.68
N GLY A 133 -5.36 19.13 20.38
CA GLY A 133 -6.72 19.02 19.84
C GLY A 133 -7.03 17.72 19.11
N GLU A 134 -6.04 16.86 18.86
CA GLU A 134 -6.26 15.53 18.30
C GLU A 134 -6.79 14.56 19.37
N THR A 135 -7.67 13.65 18.96
CA THR A 135 -8.26 12.67 19.86
C THR A 135 -7.56 11.31 19.73
N ALA A 136 -7.18 10.73 20.86
CA ALA A 136 -6.63 9.38 20.89
C ALA A 136 -7.67 8.37 20.43
N THR A 137 -7.24 7.37 19.65
CA THR A 137 -8.11 6.23 19.35
C THR A 137 -8.27 5.44 20.65
N ALA A 138 -9.49 5.05 21.00
CA ALA A 138 -9.76 4.30 22.24
C ALA A 138 -8.98 2.97 22.30
N THR A 139 -8.77 2.34 21.14
CA THR A 139 -8.01 1.10 20.98
C THR A 139 -7.04 1.24 19.82
N ILE A 140 -5.77 0.87 20.02
CA ILE A 140 -4.77 0.83 18.94
C ILE A 140 -5.18 -0.27 17.94
N PRO A 141 -5.39 0.07 16.65
CA PRO A 141 -5.71 -0.94 15.64
C PRO A 141 -4.56 -1.94 15.48
N ARG A 142 -4.88 -3.22 15.23
CA ARG A 142 -3.89 -4.26 14.91
C ARG A 142 -3.56 -4.36 13.42
N SER A 143 -4.26 -3.59 12.60
CA SER A 143 -4.10 -3.53 11.14
C SER A 143 -4.41 -2.11 10.67
N LEU A 144 -3.96 -1.79 9.45
CA LEU A 144 -4.33 -0.52 8.83
C LEU A 144 -5.86 -0.39 8.73
N PRO A 145 -6.44 0.75 9.14
CA PRO A 145 -7.86 0.99 8.98
C PRO A 145 -8.21 1.09 7.49
N VAL A 146 -9.36 0.53 7.12
CA VAL A 146 -9.92 0.67 5.77
C VAL A 146 -10.22 2.16 5.52
N PRO A 147 -9.77 2.74 4.40
CA PRO A 147 -10.09 4.12 4.06
C PRO A 147 -11.62 4.32 3.92
N PRO A 148 -12.14 5.51 4.24
CA PRO A 148 -13.55 5.81 4.03
C PRO A 148 -13.98 5.60 2.57
N ARG A 149 -15.20 5.08 2.41
CA ARG A 149 -15.83 4.94 1.11
C ARG A 149 -16.38 6.27 0.63
N CYS A 150 -16.05 6.64 -0.61
CA CYS A 150 -16.52 7.85 -1.30
C CYS A 150 -17.38 7.44 -2.49
N LEU A 151 -18.58 8.01 -2.59
CA LEU A 151 -19.59 7.67 -3.61
C LEU A 151 -19.96 8.88 -4.50
N ASP A 152 -19.53 10.08 -4.12
CA ASP A 152 -19.84 11.33 -4.79
C ASP A 152 -18.68 12.34 -4.69
N HIS A 153 -18.81 13.47 -5.39
CA HIS A 153 -17.84 14.56 -5.37
C HIS A 153 -17.64 15.16 -3.98
N ALA A 154 -18.70 15.28 -3.18
CA ALA A 154 -18.63 15.92 -1.86
C ALA A 154 -17.74 15.12 -0.92
N THR A 155 -17.97 13.81 -0.83
CA THR A 155 -17.18 12.88 -0.02
C THR A 155 -15.73 12.76 -0.53
N LEU A 156 -15.51 12.84 -1.85
CA LEU A 156 -14.16 12.92 -2.40
C LEU A 156 -13.43 14.20 -1.94
N ARG A 157 -14.06 15.38 -2.02
CA ARG A 157 -13.39 16.64 -1.63
C ARG A 157 -12.94 16.67 -0.17
N GLU A 158 -13.70 16.04 0.73
CA GLU A 158 -13.33 15.91 2.15
C GLU A 158 -12.08 15.03 2.36
N ARG A 159 -11.69 14.26 1.35
CA ARG A 159 -10.59 13.29 1.37
C ARG A 159 -9.40 13.69 0.49
N LEU A 160 -9.32 14.94 0.03
CA LEU A 160 -8.15 15.43 -0.69
C LEU A 160 -6.87 15.20 0.14
N ASP A 161 -5.82 14.71 -0.53
CA ASP A 161 -4.54 14.30 0.06
C ASP A 161 -4.64 13.18 1.12
N ARG A 162 -5.70 12.36 1.04
CA ARG A 162 -5.93 11.20 1.92
C ARG A 162 -6.27 9.96 1.10
N TRP A 163 -6.16 8.80 1.75
CA TRP A 163 -6.63 7.55 1.17
C TRP A 163 -8.16 7.50 1.10
N ALA A 164 -8.70 6.94 0.03
CA ALA A 164 -10.12 6.74 -0.16
C ALA A 164 -10.40 5.40 -0.85
N GLN A 165 -11.59 4.84 -0.58
CA GLN A 165 -12.18 3.79 -1.40
C GLN A 165 -13.27 4.39 -2.26
N VAL A 166 -13.05 4.46 -3.57
CA VAL A 166 -13.99 5.10 -4.48
C VAL A 166 -14.75 4.04 -5.24
N VAL A 167 -16.08 4.14 -5.23
CA VAL A 167 -16.95 3.23 -5.97
C VAL A 167 -17.51 3.98 -7.18
N GLY A 168 -17.45 3.34 -8.34
CA GLY A 168 -18.00 3.90 -9.57
C GLY A 168 -17.98 2.91 -10.71
N THR A 169 -18.32 3.36 -11.91
CA THR A 169 -18.26 2.59 -13.14
C THR A 169 -17.02 2.97 -13.94
N LEU A 170 -16.22 1.99 -14.36
CA LEU A 170 -15.11 2.24 -15.27
C LEU A 170 -15.67 2.56 -16.66
N VAL A 171 -15.31 3.70 -17.22
CA VAL A 171 -15.91 4.18 -18.49
C VAL A 171 -14.97 3.97 -19.67
N VAL A 172 -13.76 4.51 -19.59
CA VAL A 172 -12.87 4.63 -20.74
C VAL A 172 -11.43 4.85 -20.29
N ALA A 173 -10.46 4.60 -21.18
CA ALA A 173 -9.09 5.06 -21.06
C ALA A 173 -8.78 6.09 -22.15
N ARG A 174 -8.07 7.17 -21.81
CA ARG A 174 -7.66 8.24 -22.71
C ARG A 174 -6.14 8.23 -22.80
N ASP A 175 -5.58 8.23 -24.01
CA ASP A 175 -4.14 8.41 -24.19
C ASP A 175 -3.73 9.80 -23.68
N LEU A 176 -2.61 9.87 -22.97
CA LEU A 176 -2.01 11.15 -22.58
C LEU A 176 -1.26 11.76 -23.77
N GLU A 177 -1.46 13.06 -24.02
CA GLU A 177 -0.88 13.76 -25.18
C GLU A 177 0.66 13.76 -25.20
N VAL A 178 1.27 13.63 -24.02
CA VAL A 178 2.73 13.57 -23.87
C VAL A 178 3.21 12.14 -24.17
N GLY A 179 3.21 11.81 -25.46
CA GLY A 179 3.53 10.52 -26.08
C GLY A 179 4.31 9.55 -25.20
N GLY A 180 3.59 8.60 -24.62
CA GLY A 180 4.14 7.52 -23.79
C GLY A 180 3.18 6.35 -23.67
N ASP A 181 3.62 5.30 -22.99
CA ASP A 181 2.81 4.12 -22.68
C ASP A 181 1.85 4.36 -21.51
N TRP A 182 1.35 5.58 -21.31
CA TRP A 182 0.48 5.94 -20.18
C TRP A 182 -0.89 6.40 -20.65
N GLN A 183 -1.93 6.02 -19.91
CA GLN A 183 -3.32 6.35 -20.19
C GLN A 183 -4.05 6.74 -18.91
N ASP A 184 -4.96 7.70 -19.03
CA ASP A 184 -5.91 8.06 -17.97
C ASP A 184 -7.14 7.18 -18.08
N VAL A 185 -7.33 6.29 -17.10
CA VAL A 185 -8.58 5.56 -16.90
C VAL A 185 -9.57 6.47 -16.15
N VAL A 186 -10.82 6.49 -16.63
CA VAL A 186 -11.90 7.28 -16.04
C VAL A 186 -12.84 6.37 -15.25
N LEU A 187 -12.92 6.62 -13.94
CA LEU A 187 -13.94 6.09 -13.06
C LEU A 187 -15.05 7.15 -12.90
N ARG A 188 -16.29 6.80 -13.23
CA ARG A 188 -17.44 7.70 -13.08
C ARG A 188 -18.28 7.28 -11.87
N LEU A 189 -18.49 8.21 -10.95
CA LEU A 189 -19.31 8.01 -9.75
C LEU A 189 -20.80 8.17 -10.07
N ASP A 190 -21.67 7.85 -9.10
CA ASP A 190 -23.13 7.85 -9.28
C ASP A 190 -23.70 9.26 -9.54
N ASP A 191 -23.03 10.31 -9.04
CA ASP A 191 -23.37 11.71 -9.29
C ASP A 191 -22.82 12.27 -10.62
N GLY A 192 -22.15 11.41 -11.42
CA GLY A 192 -21.54 11.79 -12.69
C GLY A 192 -20.11 12.33 -12.59
N THR A 193 -19.56 12.46 -11.38
CA THR A 193 -18.19 12.90 -11.16
C THR A 193 -17.19 11.96 -11.81
N GLU A 194 -16.22 12.51 -12.52
CA GLU A 194 -15.13 11.75 -13.11
C GLU A 194 -13.88 11.83 -12.23
N LEU A 195 -13.34 10.66 -11.91
CA LEU A 195 -12.08 10.47 -11.21
C LEU A 195 -11.10 9.78 -12.16
N LEU A 196 -9.85 10.24 -12.17
CA LEU A 196 -8.82 9.71 -13.06
C LEU A 196 -7.88 8.78 -12.32
N VAL A 197 -7.40 7.77 -13.02
CA VAL A 197 -6.28 6.95 -12.59
C VAL A 197 -5.32 6.80 -13.76
N THR A 198 -4.07 7.20 -13.58
CA THR A 198 -3.06 7.12 -14.63
C THR A 198 -2.31 5.80 -14.51
N GLU A 199 -2.36 5.00 -15.57
CA GLU A 199 -1.75 3.67 -15.60
C GLU A 199 -1.03 3.45 -16.91
N THR A 200 -0.10 2.49 -16.91
CA THR A 200 0.54 2.09 -18.17
C THR A 200 -0.47 1.39 -19.09
N ARG A 201 -0.34 1.55 -20.40
CA ARG A 201 -1.20 0.92 -21.42
C ARG A 201 -1.31 -0.58 -21.22
N TRP A 202 -0.21 -1.25 -20.84
CA TRP A 202 -0.21 -2.68 -20.55
C TRP A 202 -1.10 -3.02 -19.34
N VAL A 203 -1.01 -2.25 -18.25
CA VAL A 203 -1.90 -2.41 -17.09
C VAL A 203 -3.35 -2.12 -17.47
N VAL A 204 -3.60 -1.07 -18.26
CA VAL A 204 -4.95 -0.75 -18.76
C VAL A 204 -5.54 -1.90 -19.57
N ASP A 205 -4.79 -2.45 -20.52
CA ASP A 205 -5.28 -3.53 -21.38
C ASP A 205 -5.52 -4.82 -20.60
N ARG A 206 -4.68 -5.12 -19.60
CA ARG A 206 -4.80 -6.33 -18.77
C ARG A 206 -5.92 -6.22 -17.73
N ASP A 207 -5.96 -5.12 -16.99
CA ASP A 207 -6.75 -5.03 -15.75
C ASP A 207 -8.01 -4.18 -15.92
N TYR A 208 -7.99 -3.12 -16.74
CA TYR A 208 -9.09 -2.16 -16.82
C TYR A 208 -10.00 -2.42 -18.01
N ARG A 209 -9.45 -2.64 -19.20
CA ARG A 209 -10.20 -2.80 -20.44
C ARG A 209 -11.23 -3.94 -20.38
N PRO A 210 -10.96 -5.11 -19.77
CA PRO A 210 -11.97 -6.16 -19.62
C PRO A 210 -13.14 -5.79 -18.70
N ARG A 211 -13.02 -4.68 -17.94
CA ARG A 211 -13.96 -4.23 -16.92
C ARG A 211 -14.66 -2.92 -17.27
N PHE A 212 -14.45 -2.37 -18.47
CA PHE A 212 -15.20 -1.18 -18.87
C PHE A 212 -16.71 -1.47 -18.91
N GLY A 213 -17.49 -0.55 -18.34
CA GLY A 213 -18.92 -0.68 -18.10
C GLY A 213 -19.30 -1.39 -16.80
N THR A 214 -18.34 -1.96 -16.06
CA THR A 214 -18.63 -2.60 -14.77
C THR A 214 -18.48 -1.63 -13.61
N ARG A 215 -19.24 -1.90 -12.53
CA ARG A 215 -19.09 -1.21 -11.25
C ARG A 215 -17.92 -1.83 -10.49
N VAL A 216 -17.06 -0.98 -9.96
CA VAL A 216 -15.82 -1.38 -9.28
C VAL A 216 -15.60 -0.54 -8.02
N THR A 217 -14.73 -1.04 -7.15
CA THR A 217 -14.13 -0.28 -6.05
C THR A 217 -12.66 -0.08 -6.37
N MET A 218 -12.19 1.16 -6.23
CA MET A 218 -10.78 1.50 -6.32
C MET A 218 -10.29 2.06 -4.99
N THR A 219 -9.14 1.59 -4.52
CA THR A 219 -8.46 2.18 -3.35
C THR A 219 -7.22 2.93 -3.81
N GLY A 220 -7.04 4.16 -3.36
CA GLY A 220 -5.87 4.99 -3.72
C GLY A 220 -5.80 6.26 -2.89
N LYS A 221 -4.71 7.03 -3.03
CA LYS A 221 -4.59 8.35 -2.42
C LYS A 221 -5.23 9.38 -3.35
N LEU A 222 -6.21 10.12 -2.85
CA LEU A 222 -6.90 11.14 -3.64
C LEU A 222 -6.05 12.40 -3.74
N LEU A 223 -5.88 12.90 -4.96
CA LEU A 223 -5.11 14.08 -5.30
C LEU A 223 -5.96 15.00 -6.18
N LEU A 224 -5.61 16.28 -6.18
CA LEU A 224 -6.11 17.26 -7.14
C LEU A 224 -4.95 17.65 -8.06
N ASP A 225 -5.09 17.37 -9.34
CA ASP A 225 -4.09 17.65 -10.38
C ASP A 225 -4.76 18.46 -11.49
N GLU A 226 -4.31 19.69 -11.71
CA GLU A 226 -4.92 20.63 -12.68
C GLU A 226 -6.46 20.74 -12.55
N ASP A 227 -6.95 20.89 -11.32
CA ASP A 227 -8.39 20.92 -10.97
C ASP A 227 -9.17 19.63 -11.26
N ARG A 228 -8.48 18.52 -11.55
CA ARG A 228 -9.08 17.20 -11.79
C ARG A 228 -8.78 16.25 -10.64
N LEU A 229 -9.79 15.52 -10.19
CA LEU A 229 -9.64 14.52 -9.14
C LEU A 229 -8.93 13.29 -9.70
N ARG A 230 -7.92 12.80 -8.97
CA ARG A 230 -7.10 11.66 -9.37
C ARG A 230 -6.83 10.73 -8.19
N LEU A 231 -6.81 9.42 -8.42
CA LEU A 231 -6.17 8.48 -7.51
C LEU A 231 -4.70 8.34 -7.91
N GLY A 232 -3.81 8.77 -7.04
CA GLY A 232 -2.37 8.63 -7.19
C GLY A 232 -1.77 7.56 -6.28
N GLY A 233 -0.48 7.32 -6.49
CA GLY A 233 0.29 6.31 -5.75
C GLY A 233 -0.04 4.88 -6.20
N ALA A 234 0.17 3.91 -5.31
CA ALA A 234 -0.26 2.55 -5.55
C ALA A 234 -1.79 2.48 -5.46
N THR A 235 -2.43 2.00 -6.52
CA THR A 235 -3.88 1.82 -6.58
C THR A 235 -4.24 0.33 -6.58
N ALA A 236 -5.47 0.03 -6.18
CA ALA A 236 -6.05 -1.29 -6.35
C ALA A 236 -7.43 -1.20 -7.00
N LEU A 237 -7.80 -2.27 -7.70
CA LEU A 237 -9.05 -2.40 -8.42
C LEU A 237 -9.73 -3.71 -8.03
N CYS A 238 -10.98 -3.64 -7.59
CA CYS A 238 -11.82 -4.79 -7.29
C CYS A 238 -13.16 -4.66 -8.00
N GLU A 239 -13.67 -5.76 -8.55
CA GLU A 239 -14.99 -5.78 -9.17
C GLU A 239 -16.10 -5.73 -8.11
N GLY A 240 -17.12 -4.90 -8.33
CA GLY A 240 -18.20 -4.66 -7.37
C GLY A 240 -17.83 -3.70 -6.23
N GLU A 241 -18.63 -3.73 -5.17
CA GLU A 241 -18.46 -2.90 -3.97
C GLU A 241 -17.74 -3.66 -2.86
N VAL A 242 -16.41 -3.56 -2.82
CA VAL A 242 -15.54 -4.39 -1.97
C VAL A 242 -14.89 -3.53 -0.89
N ASP A 243 -15.28 -3.76 0.36
CA ASP A 243 -14.64 -3.14 1.52
C ASP A 243 -13.19 -3.63 1.66
N GLY A 244 -12.25 -2.73 1.93
CA GLY A 244 -10.83 -3.07 2.00
C GLY A 244 -10.19 -3.51 0.66
N CYS A 245 -10.77 -3.16 -0.50
CA CYS A 245 -10.22 -3.47 -1.81
C CYS A 245 -8.69 -3.27 -1.92
N GLY A 246 -7.97 -4.37 -2.22
CA GLY A 246 -6.53 -4.40 -2.44
C GLY A 246 -5.66 -4.14 -1.22
N MET A 247 -6.25 -3.94 -0.05
CA MET A 247 -5.50 -3.85 1.19
C MET A 247 -4.93 -5.22 1.52
N THR A 248 -3.62 -5.34 1.37
CA THR A 248 -2.91 -6.54 1.81
C THR A 248 -2.64 -6.41 3.30
N VAL A 249 -3.00 -7.45 4.06
CA VAL A 249 -2.60 -7.60 5.45
C VAL A 249 -1.12 -7.99 5.45
N GLN A 250 -0.23 -7.08 5.02
CA GLN A 250 1.18 -7.32 5.28
C GLN A 250 1.39 -7.33 6.78
N ALA A 251 2.25 -8.25 7.24
CA ALA A 251 2.61 -8.37 8.63
C ALA A 251 3.16 -7.01 9.09
N VAL A 252 2.32 -6.27 9.80
CA VAL A 252 2.73 -5.12 10.59
C VAL A 252 3.91 -5.60 11.43
N ARG A 253 5.05 -4.91 11.34
CA ARG A 253 6.20 -5.31 12.15
C ARG A 253 5.82 -5.08 13.61
N ARG A 254 5.94 -6.15 14.40
CA ARG A 254 5.90 -6.13 15.86
C ARG A 254 7.27 -5.75 16.40
#